data_AF-A0A349E507-F1
#
_entry.id   AF-A0A349E507-F1
#
_cell.length_a   1.000
_cell.length_b   1.000
_cell.length_c   1.000
_cell.angle_alpha   90.00
_cell.angle_beta   90.00
_cell.angle_gamma   90.00
#
_symmetry.space_group_name_H-M   'P 1'
#
loop_
_entity.id
_entity.type
_entity.pdbx_description
1 polymer ?
#
loop_
_entity_poly.entity_id
_entity_poly.type
_entity_poly.pdbx_seq_one_letter_code
_entity_poly.pdbx_strand_id
1 'polypeptide(L)'
;MKNDQLFWQKLVQGDKKVVEEIFQLNVPVLFKYGRRFSDDDRVIDECILHVFLDIWKNRLHLKEGQKEEGQIKLFLMKKLRQKLESKEQGTQLRRA
;
A
#
# COMPACT_ATOMS: atom_id res chain seq x y z
N MET A 1 5.67 -15.67 -10.13
CA MET A 1 6.50 -15.23 -8.97
C MET A 1 7.90 -14.70 -9.38
N LYS A 2 8.08 -14.05 -10.54
CA LYS A 2 9.39 -13.49 -10.96
C LYS A 2 9.46 -11.95 -11.00
N ASN A 3 8.33 -11.24 -10.84
CA ASN A 3 8.27 -9.80 -11.01
C ASN A 3 8.36 -8.99 -9.70
N ASP A 4 8.12 -9.62 -8.54
CA ASP A 4 8.11 -8.89 -7.26
C ASP A 4 9.50 -8.35 -6.89
N GLN A 5 10.56 -9.17 -7.04
CA GLN A 5 11.93 -8.73 -6.80
C GLN A 5 12.37 -7.62 -7.77
N LEU A 6 11.98 -7.72 -9.04
CA LEU A 6 12.30 -6.72 -10.05
C LEU A 6 11.63 -5.38 -9.70
N PHE A 7 10.38 -5.41 -9.25
CA PHE A 7 9.71 -4.22 -8.75
C PHE A 7 10.47 -3.58 -7.59
N TRP A 8 10.85 -4.35 -6.56
CA TRP A 8 11.57 -3.79 -5.42
C TRP A 8 12.92 -3.18 -5.83
N GLN A 9 13.62 -3.82 -6.76
CA GLN A 9 14.85 -3.26 -7.31
C GLN A 9 14.61 -1.95 -8.05
N LYS A 10 13.60 -1.91 -8.93
CA LYS A 10 13.24 -0.72 -9.72
C LYS A 10 12.73 0.42 -8.83
N LEU A 11 11.98 0.09 -7.79
CA LEU A 11 11.53 1.02 -6.75
C LEU A 11 12.75 1.68 -6.08
N VAL A 12 13.73 0.89 -5.64
CA VAL A 12 14.97 1.41 -5.01
C VAL A 12 15.78 2.27 -5.99
N GLN A 13 15.84 1.87 -7.26
CA GLN A 13 16.50 2.64 -8.33
C GLN A 13 15.79 3.97 -8.63
N GLY A 14 14.60 4.22 -8.07
CA GLY A 14 13.83 5.44 -8.29
C GLY A 14 13.09 5.48 -9.62
N ASP A 15 12.85 4.32 -10.23
CA ASP A 15 12.10 4.21 -11.48
C ASP A 15 10.60 4.45 -11.22
N LYS A 16 10.17 5.70 -11.43
CA LYS A 16 8.79 6.12 -11.22
C LYS A 16 7.78 5.33 -12.06
N LYS A 17 8.16 4.90 -13.26
CA LYS A 17 7.24 4.21 -14.19
C LYS A 17 6.78 2.88 -13.62
N VAL A 18 7.69 2.15 -12.99
CA VAL A 18 7.39 0.86 -12.38
C VAL A 18 6.45 1.01 -11.19
N VAL A 19 6.58 2.08 -10.41
CA VAL A 19 5.67 2.38 -9.29
C VAL A 19 4.29 2.74 -9.79
N GLU A 20 4.21 3.56 -10.83
CA GLU A 20 2.95 3.93 -11.49
C GLU A 20 2.24 2.71 -12.07
N GLU A 21 2.96 1.83 -12.76
CA GLU A 21 2.41 0.59 -13.31
C GLU A 21 1.83 -0.31 -12.20
N ILE A 22 2.58 -0.52 -11.12
CA ILE A 22 2.10 -1.31 -9.97
C ILE A 22 0.91 -0.63 -9.29
N PHE A 23 0.92 0.69 -9.18
CA PHE A 23 -0.22 1.44 -8.66
C PHE A 23 -1.48 1.16 -9.50
N GLN A 24 -1.42 1.40 -10.81
CA GLN A 24 -2.55 1.18 -11.72
C GLN A 24 -3.06 -0.28 -11.67
N LEU A 25 -2.16 -1.26 -11.59
CA LEU A 25 -2.53 -2.67 -11.52
C LEU A 25 -3.17 -3.08 -10.17
N ASN A 26 -2.77 -2.45 -9.06
CA ASN A 26 -3.21 -2.86 -7.73
C ASN A 26 -4.37 -2.03 -7.18
N VAL A 27 -4.56 -0.79 -7.64
CA VAL A 27 -5.64 0.10 -7.16
C VAL A 27 -7.01 -0.58 -7.20
N PRO A 28 -7.49 -1.19 -8.30
CA PRO A 28 -8.82 -1.81 -8.33
C PRO A 28 -8.98 -2.94 -7.31
N VAL A 29 -7.91 -3.71 -7.10
CA VAL A 29 -7.92 -4.85 -6.17
C VAL A 29 -7.86 -4.38 -4.72
N LEU A 30 -7.03 -3.38 -4.44
CA LEU A 30 -6.90 -2.75 -3.13
C LEU A 30 -8.17 -2.02 -2.75
N PHE A 31 -8.81 -1.32 -3.69
CA PHE A 31 -10.06 -0.62 -3.47
C PHE A 31 -11.17 -1.61 -3.09
N LYS A 32 -11.34 -2.69 -3.87
CA LYS A 32 -12.29 -3.77 -3.57
C LYS A 32 -12.03 -4.42 -2.21
N TYR A 33 -10.77 -4.57 -1.83
CA TYR A 33 -10.40 -5.08 -0.51
C TYR A 33 -10.69 -4.08 0.61
N GLY A 34 -10.41 -2.78 0.38
CA GLY A 34 -10.66 -1.68 1.31
C GLY A 34 -12.14 -1.50 1.66
N ARG A 35 -13.04 -1.77 0.71
CA ARG A 35 -14.51 -1.77 0.93
C ARG A 35 -14.99 -2.75 2.00
N ARG A 36 -14.16 -3.69 2.43
CA ARG A 36 -14.47 -4.58 3.57
C ARG A 36 -14.27 -3.93 4.93
N PHE A 37 -13.59 -2.78 4.98
CA PHE A 37 -13.24 -2.05 6.21
C PHE A 37 -13.82 -0.65 6.26
N SER A 38 -14.19 -0.07 5.12
CA SER A 38 -14.77 1.27 5.08
C SER A 38 -15.79 1.36 3.95
N ASP A 39 -16.91 2.03 4.21
CA ASP A 39 -17.92 2.36 3.21
C ASP A 39 -17.66 3.72 2.54
N ASP A 40 -16.65 4.47 2.99
CA ASP A 40 -16.27 5.75 2.42
C ASP A 40 -15.17 5.57 1.37
N ASP A 41 -15.56 5.67 0.09
CA ASP A 41 -14.66 5.57 -1.05
C ASP A 41 -13.48 6.56 -0.98
N ARG A 42 -13.71 7.77 -0.45
CA ARG A 42 -12.68 8.80 -0.33
C ARG A 42 -11.61 8.39 0.66
N VAL A 43 -12.01 7.75 1.76
CA VAL A 43 -11.09 7.24 2.78
C VAL A 43 -10.25 6.10 2.20
N ILE A 44 -10.86 5.21 1.43
CA ILE A 44 -10.14 4.11 0.77
C ILE A 44 -9.09 4.66 -0.20
N ASP A 45 -9.48 5.60 -1.08
CA ASP A 45 -8.58 6.21 -2.05
C ASP A 45 -7.40 6.94 -1.37
N GLU A 46 -7.69 7.75 -0.34
CA GLU A 46 -6.66 8.45 0.43
C GLU A 46 -5.71 7.46 1.11
N CYS A 47 -6.24 6.39 1.71
CA CYS A 47 -5.42 5.35 2.34
C CYS A 47 -4.55 4.63 1.33
N ILE A 48 -5.06 4.27 0.15
CA ILE A 48 -4.28 3.66 -0.93
C ILE A 48 -3.15 4.61 -1.36
N LEU A 49 -3.47 5.88 -1.64
CA LEU A 49 -2.48 6.89 -2.03
C LEU A 49 -1.38 7.01 -0.96
N HIS A 50 -1.76 7.07 0.32
CA HIS A 50 -0.81 7.12 1.43
C HIS A 50 0.06 5.86 1.53
N VAL A 51 -0.46 4.66 1.26
CA VAL A 51 0.35 3.44 1.21
C VAL A 51 1.47 3.59 0.17
N PHE A 52 1.13 4.03 -1.05
CA PHE A 52 2.12 4.18 -2.11
C PHE A 52 3.12 5.31 -1.85
N LEU A 53 2.69 6.42 -1.25
CA LEU A 53 3.58 7.50 -0.83
C LEU A 53 4.57 7.03 0.24
N ASP A 54 4.12 6.24 1.22
CA ASP A 54 4.98 5.70 2.26
C ASP A 54 6.01 4.72 1.69
N ILE A 55 5.59 3.88 0.74
CA ILE A 55 6.48 2.98 0.01
C ILE A 55 7.54 3.78 -0.75
N TRP A 56 7.13 4.82 -1.45
CA TRP A 56 8.05 5.69 -2.18
C TRP A 56 9.03 6.39 -1.24
N LYS A 57 8.56 6.97 -0.14
CA LYS A 57 9.41 7.67 0.86
C LYS A 57 10.42 6.72 1.50
N ASN A 58 9.99 5.51 1.87
CA ASN A 58 10.80 4.53 2.60
C ASN A 58 11.52 3.51 1.70
N ARG A 59 11.48 3.68 0.37
CA ARG A 59 11.99 2.71 -0.61
C ARG A 59 13.41 2.20 -0.35
N LEU A 60 14.29 3.04 0.19
CA LEU A 60 15.67 2.68 0.50
C LEU A 60 15.76 1.70 1.69
N HIS A 61 14.95 1.91 2.73
CA HIS A 61 14.91 1.06 3.92
C HIS A 61 14.11 -0.23 3.71
N LEU A 62 13.13 -0.24 2.79
CA LEU A 62 12.31 -1.42 2.50
C LEU A 62 13.13 -2.58 1.90
N LYS A 63 14.24 -2.29 1.22
CA LYS A 63 15.08 -3.30 0.52
C LYS A 63 15.65 -4.38 1.45
N GLU A 64 15.95 -4.05 2.70
CA GLU A 64 16.57 -4.98 3.66
C GLU A 64 15.55 -5.90 4.34
N GLY A 65 14.38 -5.39 4.72
CA GLY A 65 13.37 -6.18 5.45
C GLY A 65 12.30 -6.86 4.61
N GLN A 66 12.09 -6.47 3.35
CA GLN A 66 10.92 -6.90 2.55
C GLN A 66 11.20 -7.97 1.50
N LYS A 67 12.46 -8.39 1.33
CA LYS A 67 12.80 -9.51 0.43
C LYS A 67 12.15 -10.83 0.85
N GLU A 68 11.71 -10.93 2.10
CA GLU A 68 11.18 -12.17 2.70
C GLU A 68 9.64 -12.24 2.72
N GLU A 69 8.92 -11.11 2.64
CA GLU A 69 7.47 -11.08 2.90
C GLU A 69 6.59 -11.61 1.74
N GLY A 70 7.19 -12.06 0.63
CA GLY A 70 6.43 -12.60 -0.51
C GLY A 70 5.53 -11.55 -1.18
N GLN A 71 4.98 -11.93 -2.33
CA GLN A 71 4.07 -11.19 -3.23
C GLN A 71 3.69 -9.75 -2.80
N ILE A 72 4.05 -8.74 -3.61
CA ILE A 72 3.79 -7.30 -3.37
C ILE A 72 2.34 -7.03 -3.00
N LYS A 73 1.42 -7.75 -3.63
CA LYS A 73 -0.02 -7.64 -3.38
C LYS A 73 -0.38 -7.85 -1.91
N LEU A 74 0.18 -8.87 -1.26
CA LEU A 74 -0.09 -9.17 0.15
C LEU A 74 0.43 -8.05 1.05
N PHE A 75 1.62 -7.54 0.76
CA PHE A 75 2.19 -6.40 1.47
C PHE A 75 1.30 -5.15 1.35
N LEU A 76 0.86 -4.81 0.13
CA LEU A 76 -0.02 -3.66 -0.10
C LEU A 76 -1.36 -3.82 0.65
N MET A 77 -1.95 -5.01 0.62
CA MET A 77 -3.20 -5.31 1.34
C MET A 77 -3.03 -5.19 2.87
N LYS A 78 -1.90 -5.67 3.41
CA LYS A 78 -1.57 -5.56 4.85
C LYS A 78 -1.41 -4.09 5.26
N LYS A 79 -0.67 -3.29 4.49
CA LYS A 79 -0.48 -1.86 4.76
C LYS A 79 -1.77 -1.06 4.65
N LEU A 80 -2.60 -1.36 3.65
CA LEU A 80 -3.91 -0.73 3.49
C LEU A 80 -4.81 -1.01 4.68
N ARG A 81 -4.92 -2.28 5.10
CA ARG A 81 -5.69 -2.67 6.30
C ARG A 81 -5.25 -1.88 7.53
N GLN A 82 -3.95 -1.85 7.82
CA GLN A 82 -3.40 -1.13 8.98
C GLN A 82 -3.80 0.35 8.99
N LYS A 83 -3.76 1.01 7.82
CA LYS A 83 -4.17 2.43 7.69
C LYS A 83 -5.66 2.63 7.89
N LEU A 84 -6.50 1.75 7.32
CA LEU A 84 -7.96 1.82 7.46
C LEU A 84 -8.37 1.61 8.92
N GLU A 85 -7.87 0.55 9.56
CA GLU A 85 -8.13 0.24 10.98
C GLU A 85 -7.69 1.39 11.91
N SER A 86 -6.55 2.02 11.62
CA SER A 86 -6.06 3.18 12.39
C SER A 86 -6.94 4.43 12.23
N LYS A 87 -7.50 4.67 11.04
CA LYS A 87 -8.44 5.79 10.82
C LYS A 87 -9.79 5.54 11.49
N GLU A 88 -10.28 4.31 11.50
CA GLU A 88 -11.51 3.95 12.22
C GLU A 88 -11.37 4.14 13.74
N GLN A 89 -10.25 3.69 14.33
CA GLN A 89 -10.00 3.84 15.77
C GLN A 89 -9.82 5.31 16.20
N GLY A 90 -9.13 6.13 15.39
CA GLY A 90 -9.00 7.57 15.64
C GLY A 90 -10.33 8.34 15.57
N THR A 91 -11.31 7.80 14.84
CA THR A 91 -12.66 8.38 14.72
C THR A 91 -13.56 8.00 15.90
N GLN A 92 -13.35 6.82 16.52
CA GLN A 92 -14.03 6.43 17.75
C GLN A 92 -13.52 7.18 18.98
N LEU A 93 -12.22 7.44 19.09
CA LEU A 93 -11.64 8.13 20.26
C LEU A 93 -11.96 9.63 20.34
N ARG A 94 -12.29 10.29 19.21
CA ARG A 94 -12.65 11.72 19.18
C ARG A 94 -14.12 11.99 19.52
N ARG A 95 -14.92 10.95 19.73
CA ARG A 95 -16.36 11.04 20.06
C ARG A 95 -16.67 10.76 21.54
N ALA A 96 -15.64 10.59 22.38
CA ALA A 96 -15.77 10.44 23.83
C ALA A 96 -15.57 11.77 24.56
#